data_AF-A0A345ZSS8-F1
#
_entry.id   AF-A0A345ZSS8-F1
#
_cell.length_a   1.000
_cell.length_b   1.000
_cell.length_c   1.000
_cell.angle_alpha   90.00
_cell.angle_beta   90.00
_cell.angle_gamma   90.00
#
_symmetry.space_group_name_H-M   'P 1'
#
loop_
_entity.id
_entity.type
_entity.pdbx_description
1 polymer ?
#
loop_
_entity_poly.entity_id
_entity_poly.type
_entity_poly.pdbx_seq_one_letter_code
_entity_poly.pdbx_strand_id
1 'polypeptide(L)'
;MKATIQSTDRVVSISDPTCACATLQARVWEGVTESGVPFVAYITIVQVHRKEDNTEFERELQEHKAPDASTLRAIDSRFVL
;
A
#
# COMPACT_ATOMS: atom_id res chain seq x y z
N MET A 1 -0.45 -12.74 11.75
CA MET A 1 0.45 -11.57 11.88
C MET A 1 -0.43 -10.34 12.07
N LYS A 2 -0.09 -9.46 13.00
CA LYS A 2 -0.71 -8.14 13.15
C LYS A 2 0.36 -7.07 12.89
N ALA A 3 -0.01 -6.03 12.16
CA ALA A 3 0.87 -4.91 11.84
C ALA A 3 0.02 -3.65 11.63
N THR A 4 0.61 -2.49 11.89
CA THR A 4 0.03 -1.19 11.54
C THR A 4 0.67 -0.73 10.25
N ILE A 5 -0.16 -0.22 9.33
CA ILE A 5 0.28 0.33 8.04
C ILE A 5 -0.16 1.79 7.93
N GLN A 6 0.61 2.59 7.21
CA GLN A 6 0.35 3.98 6.92
C GLN A 6 0.36 4.22 5.41
N SER A 7 -0.68 4.91 4.92
CA SER A 7 -0.83 5.27 3.51
C SER A 7 0.19 6.34 3.09
N THR A 8 0.78 6.18 1.91
CA THR A 8 1.66 7.19 1.31
C THR A 8 1.00 7.86 0.10
N ASP A 9 1.58 8.97 -0.37
CA ASP A 9 1.16 9.66 -1.59
C ASP A 9 1.62 8.95 -2.88
N ARG A 10 2.39 7.87 -2.76
CA ARG A 10 2.98 7.16 -3.89
C ARG A 10 2.02 6.10 -4.45
N VAL A 11 1.76 6.21 -5.75
CA VAL A 11 1.08 5.19 -6.55
C VAL A 11 2.07 4.60 -7.55
N VAL A 12 2.07 3.28 -7.71
CA VAL A 12 2.90 2.54 -8.65
C VAL A 12 2.05 1.72 -9.61
N SER A 13 2.60 1.44 -10.79
CA SER A 13 2.01 0.54 -11.77
C SER A 13 2.66 -0.83 -11.66
N ILE A 14 1.87 -1.86 -11.35
CA ILE A 14 2.29 -3.26 -11.32
C ILE A 14 1.95 -3.88 -12.66
N SER A 15 2.95 -4.37 -13.38
CA SER A 15 2.79 -5.04 -14.67
C SER A 15 2.19 -6.44 -14.49
N ASP A 16 1.20 -6.81 -15.30
CA ASP A 16 0.72 -8.18 -15.36
C ASP A 16 1.68 -9.03 -16.21
N PRO A 17 2.31 -10.08 -15.66
CA PRO A 17 3.21 -10.94 -16.42
C PRO A 17 2.50 -11.74 -17.54
N THR A 18 1.17 -11.82 -17.51
CA THR A 18 0.35 -12.57 -18.48
C THR A 18 -0.26 -11.69 -19.59
N CYS A 19 -0.33 -10.36 -19.41
CA CYS A 19 -0.69 -9.39 -20.46
C CYS A 19 0.19 -8.15 -20.28
N ALA A 20 1.17 -7.99 -21.19
CA ALA A 20 2.03 -6.80 -21.25
C ALA A 20 1.25 -5.48 -21.45
N CYS A 21 -0.01 -5.60 -21.84
CA CYS A 21 -1.00 -4.54 -22.01
C CYS A 21 -1.70 -4.10 -20.72
N ALA A 22 -1.66 -4.92 -19.66
CA ALA A 22 -2.38 -4.68 -18.43
C ALA A 22 -1.44 -4.24 -17.32
N THR A 23 -1.75 -3.09 -16.72
CA THR A 23 -1.09 -2.60 -15.52
C THR A 23 -2.13 -2.34 -14.45
N LEU A 24 -1.86 -2.81 -13.24
CA LEU A 24 -2.68 -2.52 -12.07
C LEU A 24 -2.05 -1.36 -11.28
N GLN A 25 -2.84 -0.37 -10.90
CA GLN A 25 -2.37 0.69 -10.01
C GLN A 25 -2.46 0.20 -8.56
N ALA A 26 -1.40 0.45 -7.78
CA ALA A 26 -1.38 0.17 -6.36
C ALA A 26 -0.80 1.36 -5.59
N ARG A 27 -1.44 1.75 -4.50
CA ARG A 27 -0.87 2.71 -3.56
C ARG A 27 0.14 2.01 -2.66
N VAL A 28 1.27 2.65 -2.44
CA VAL A 28 2.32 2.15 -1.55
C VAL A 28 1.96 2.53 -0.11
N TRP A 29 1.99 1.55 0.78
CA TRP A 29 1.79 1.73 2.22
C TRP A 29 3.02 1.22 2.96
N GLU A 30 3.42 1.91 4.01
CA GLU A 30 4.54 1.54 4.86
C GLU A 30 4.02 0.89 6.14
N GLY A 31 4.62 -0.21 6.56
CA GLY A 31 4.22 -0.91 7.78
C GLY A 31 5.39 -1.40 8.59
N VAL A 32 5.12 -1.70 9.86
CA VAL A 32 6.07 -2.33 10.78
C VAL A 32 5.36 -3.46 11.50
N THR A 33 5.98 -4.65 11.55
CA THR A 33 5.45 -5.77 12.33
C THR A 33 5.55 -5.48 13.84
N GLU A 34 4.83 -6.24 14.66
CA GLU A 34 4.97 -6.14 16.14
C GLU A 34 6.40 -6.39 16.63
N SER A 35 7.20 -7.19 15.91
CA SER A 35 8.61 -7.44 16.20
C SER A 35 9.57 -6.37 15.66
N GLY A 36 9.05 -5.29 15.06
CA GLY A 36 9.85 -4.17 14.56
C GLY A 36 10.40 -4.35 13.14
N VAL A 37 9.90 -5.32 12.36
CA VAL A 37 10.36 -5.54 10.99
C VAL A 37 9.62 -4.59 10.04
N PRO A 38 10.30 -3.68 9.34
CA PRO A 38 9.66 -2.79 8.38
C PRO A 38 9.30 -3.54 7.10
N PHE A 39 8.17 -3.20 6.49
CA PHE A 39 7.72 -3.74 5.22
C PHE A 39 6.96 -2.70 4.40
N VAL A 40 6.76 -3.03 3.13
CA VAL A 40 5.98 -2.23 2.19
C VAL A 40 4.82 -3.09 1.68
N ALA A 41 3.63 -2.49 1.60
CA ALA A 41 2.45 -3.13 1.03
C ALA A 41 1.98 -2.36 -0.21
N TYR A 42 1.61 -3.11 -1.25
CA TYR A 42 0.99 -2.58 -2.46
C TYR A 42 -0.52 -2.78 -2.38
N ILE A 43 -1.24 -1.71 -2.12
CA ILE A 43 -2.66 -1.76 -1.87
C ILE A 43 -3.41 -1.28 -3.12
N THR A 44 -4.05 -2.22 -3.79
CA THR A 44 -4.82 -1.98 -5.03
C THR A 44 -6.27 -1.63 -4.73
N ILE A 45 -6.81 -2.15 -3.62
CA ILE A 45 -8.18 -1.94 -3.17
C ILE A 45 -8.19 -1.84 -1.64
N VAL A 46 -8.93 -0.86 -1.09
CA VAL A 46 -9.30 -0.81 0.34
C VAL A 46 -10.82 -0.71 0.43
N GLN A 47 -11.41 -1.44 1.37
CA GLN A 47 -12.85 -1.45 1.58
C GLN A 47 -13.15 -1.35 3.07
N VAL A 48 -14.11 -0.49 3.40
CA VAL A 48 -14.69 -0.42 4.73
C VAL A 48 -15.89 -1.37 4.80
N HIS A 49 -16.11 -1.98 5.96
CA HIS A 49 -17.27 -2.84 6.16
C HIS A 49 -18.58 -2.03 5.94
N ARG A 50 -19.55 -2.65 5.27
CA ARG A 50 -20.82 -2.01 4.83
C ARG A 50 -21.69 -1.34 5.90
N LYS A 51 -21.38 -1.56 7.18
CA LYS A 51 -22.13 -1.00 8.33
C LYS A 51 -21.42 0.19 8.97
N GLU A 52 -20.20 0.49 8.55
CA GLU A 52 -19.39 1.58 9.09
C GLU A 52 -19.48 2.82 8.20
N ASP A 53 -19.00 3.96 8.70
CA ASP A 53 -18.98 5.21 7.96
C ASP A 53 -17.82 5.25 6.95
N ASN A 54 -18.15 5.07 5.68
CA ASN A 54 -17.17 5.16 4.59
C ASN A 54 -16.70 6.61 4.33
N THR A 55 -17.48 7.63 4.73
CA THR A 55 -17.14 9.03 4.46
C THR A 55 -16.00 9.53 5.36
N GLU A 56 -15.99 9.10 6.61
CA GLU A 56 -14.87 9.36 7.53
C GLU A 56 -13.58 8.70 7.05
N PHE A 57 -13.68 7.44 6.61
CA PHE A 57 -12.55 6.72 6.03
C PHE A 57 -11.98 7.41 4.77
N GLU A 58 -12.83 7.87 3.85
CA GLU A 58 -12.39 8.59 2.65
C GLU A 58 -11.67 9.90 2.99
N ARG A 59 -12.13 10.61 4.04
CA ARG A 59 -11.50 11.84 4.52
C ARG A 59 -10.09 11.56 5.05
N GLU A 60 -9.95 10.59 5.94
CA GLU A 60 -8.65 10.18 6.50
C GLU A 60 -7.71 9.64 5.43
N LEU A 61 -8.25 8.95 4.41
CA LEU A 61 -7.45 8.41 3.33
C LEU A 61 -6.73 9.49 2.52
N GLN A 62 -7.20 10.74 2.49
CA GLN A 62 -6.53 11.84 1.78
C GLN A 62 -5.28 12.37 2.52
N GLU A 63 -5.13 12.06 3.80
CA GLU A 63 -3.98 12.48 4.61
C GLU A 63 -2.79 11.55 4.35
N HIS A 64 -1.96 11.90 3.37
CA HIS A 64 -0.82 11.09 2.95
C HIS A 64 0.51 11.60 3.50
N LYS A 65 1.34 10.67 3.98
CA LYS A 65 2.77 10.90 4.23
C LYS A 65 3.57 10.69 2.93
N ALA A 66 4.65 11.44 2.73
CA ALA A 66 5.62 11.14 1.68
C ALA A 66 6.42 9.86 2.03
N PRO A 67 6.61 8.90 1.10
CA PRO A 67 7.30 7.65 1.39
C PRO A 67 8.76 7.86 1.79
N ASP A 68 9.25 7.00 2.67
CA ASP A 68 10.63 6.98 3.12
C ASP A 68 11.58 6.49 2.02
N ALA A 69 12.84 6.93 2.06
CA ALA A 69 13.84 6.56 1.06
C ALA A 69 14.14 5.04 1.00
N SER A 70 13.97 4.31 2.10
CA SER A 70 14.06 2.84 2.12
C SER A 70 12.92 2.19 1.36
N THR A 71 11.70 2.72 1.47
CA THR A 71 10.51 2.22 0.77
C THR A 71 10.67 2.36 -0.73
N LEU A 72 11.13 3.53 -1.20
CA LEU A 72 11.39 3.75 -2.62
C LEU A 72 12.39 2.75 -3.21
N ARG A 73 13.39 2.32 -2.43
CA ARG A 73 14.38 1.32 -2.85
C ARG A 73 13.85 -0.12 -2.79
N ALA A 74 12.93 -0.40 -1.86
CA ALA A 74 12.30 -1.69 -1.73
C ALA A 74 11.29 -1.98 -2.84
N ILE A 75 10.79 -0.95 -3.54
CA ILE A 75 9.80 -1.13 -4.59
C ILE A 75 10.27 -2.05 -5.73
N ASP A 76 11.59 -2.19 -5.89
CA ASP A 76 12.23 -3.00 -6.93
C ASP A 76 12.70 -4.39 -6.44
N SER A 77 12.43 -4.76 -5.18
CA SER A 77 13.03 -5.94 -4.54
C SER A 77 12.01 -7.01 -4.15
N ARG A 78 12.15 -8.19 -4.78
CA ARG A 78 11.67 -9.53 -4.38
C ARG A 78 10.32 -9.58 -3.65
N PHE A 79 9.26 -9.83 -4.41
CA PHE A 79 7.95 -10.19 -3.88
C PHE A 79 8.00 -11.52 -3.11
N VAL A 80 7.39 -11.55 -1.93
CA VAL A 80 7.01 -12.77 -1.23
C VAL A 80 5.48 -12.83 -1.29
N LEU A 81 4.93 -13.84 -1.97
CA LEU A 81 3.50 -14.14 -2.04
C LEU A 81 3.08 -14.99 -0.84
#